data_AF-A0A7X9FED5-F1
#
_entry.id   AF-A0A7X9FED5-F1
#
_cell.length_a   1.000
_cell.length_b   1.000
_cell.length_c   1.000
_cell.angle_alpha   90.00
_cell.angle_beta   90.00
_cell.angle_gamma   90.00
#
_symmetry.space_group_name_H-M   'P 1'
#
loop_
_entity.id
_entity.type
_entity.pdbx_description
1 polymer ?
#
loop_
_entity_poly.entity_id
_entity_poly.type
_entity_poly.pdbx_seq_one_letter_code
_entity_poly.pdbx_strand_id
1 'polypeptide(L)'
;HDMVRVIRRRNPKLDIILWPSEVQGDIAPPQLVEGINRLNEYGEVDLIIIGRGGGSLEDLWAFNDERVVRAVYHSGIPVISAVGHEVDLTLTDFAADYSAATPSMAAELAAWPVEEFLAMLGKEAGRMDRAMRAMVREARTRLTALVRSPAIVRPEGMLEAPYQRLDNQVRLLHLLTNRRRNTFQQRAAVLTSRLEALSPLAVLARGYSVTRTLPARNVIRTIADIQPGQTVETIVPGGEIESTVTRTRKKE
;
A
#
# COMPACT_ATOMS: atom_id res chain seq x y z
N HIS A 1 -41.97 48.71 1.81
CA HIS A 1 -42.74 47.48 2.14
C HIS A 1 -42.29 46.27 1.31
N ASP A 2 -41.98 46.44 0.01
CA ASP A 2 -41.57 45.32 -0.85
C ASP A 2 -40.16 44.77 -0.52
N MET A 3 -39.15 45.63 -0.31
CA MET A 3 -37.79 45.20 0.05
C MET A 3 -37.74 44.33 1.32
N VAL A 4 -38.42 44.76 2.39
CA VAL A 4 -38.47 44.00 3.65
C VAL A 4 -39.07 42.62 3.43
N ARG A 5 -40.13 42.52 2.61
CA ARG A 5 -40.77 41.25 2.27
C ARG A 5 -39.82 40.34 1.47
N VAL A 6 -39.10 40.90 0.49
CA VAL A 6 -38.10 40.17 -0.31
C VAL A 6 -36.97 39.64 0.57
N ILE A 7 -36.39 40.49 1.42
CA ILE A 7 -35.33 40.12 2.36
C ILE A 7 -35.82 39.02 3.29
N ARG A 8 -36.96 39.22 3.97
CA ARG A 8 -37.51 38.23 4.92
C ARG A 8 -37.86 36.90 4.27
N ARG A 9 -38.32 36.91 3.01
CA ARG A 9 -38.61 35.68 2.25
C ARG A 9 -37.34 34.91 1.91
N ARG A 10 -36.28 35.58 1.43
CA ARG A 10 -34.99 34.92 1.10
C ARG A 10 -34.21 34.53 2.35
N ASN A 11 -34.21 35.40 3.35
CA ASN A 11 -33.51 35.23 4.59
C ASN A 11 -34.23 35.89 5.78
N PRO A 12 -34.99 35.12 6.57
CA PRO A 12 -35.63 35.66 7.76
C PRO A 12 -34.66 35.98 8.90
N LYS A 13 -33.38 35.56 8.81
CA LYS A 13 -32.35 35.73 9.85
C LYS A 13 -31.58 37.03 9.74
N LEU A 14 -31.71 37.79 8.66
CA LEU A 14 -31.10 39.11 8.54
C LEU A 14 -31.85 40.13 9.38
N ASP A 15 -31.13 40.92 10.16
CA ASP A 15 -31.72 42.05 10.86
C ASP A 15 -31.85 43.25 9.92
N ILE A 16 -32.95 43.98 10.06
CA ILE A 16 -33.28 45.11 9.17
C ILE A 16 -33.47 46.33 10.03
N ILE A 17 -32.62 47.32 9.82
CA ILE A 17 -32.72 48.64 10.43
C ILE A 17 -33.26 49.59 9.37
N LEU A 18 -34.33 50.32 9.71
CA LEU A 18 -34.96 51.29 8.82
C LEU A 18 -34.68 52.68 9.36
N TRP A 19 -33.90 53.46 8.62
CA TRP A 19 -33.79 54.90 8.82
C TRP A 19 -34.74 55.62 7.85
N PRO A 20 -35.86 56.18 8.30
CA PRO A 20 -36.77 56.88 7.42
C PRO A 20 -36.13 58.20 6.95
N SER A 21 -36.16 58.44 5.65
CA SER A 21 -35.71 59.70 5.06
C SER A 21 -36.61 60.07 3.91
N GLU A 22 -36.87 61.37 3.77
CA GLU A 22 -37.46 61.90 2.58
C GLU A 22 -36.52 61.66 1.40
N VAL A 23 -37.11 61.26 0.28
CA VAL A 23 -36.38 60.84 -0.93
C VAL A 23 -36.62 61.79 -2.11
N GLN A 24 -37.35 62.88 -1.87
CA GLN A 24 -37.68 63.91 -2.84
C GLN A 24 -37.83 65.27 -2.14
N GLY A 25 -37.64 66.35 -2.91
CA GLY A 25 -37.71 67.72 -2.41
C GLY A 25 -36.46 68.21 -1.66
N ASP A 26 -36.45 69.49 -1.31
CA ASP A 26 -35.26 70.19 -0.79
C ASP A 26 -34.76 69.68 0.58
N ILE A 27 -35.63 69.00 1.32
CA ILE A 27 -35.32 68.42 2.63
C ILE A 27 -34.72 67.02 2.56
N ALA A 28 -34.77 66.36 1.39
CA ALA A 28 -34.25 64.99 1.24
C ALA A 28 -32.72 64.90 1.39
N PRO A 29 -31.90 65.75 0.73
CA PRO A 29 -30.44 65.65 0.85
C PRO A 29 -29.88 65.69 2.28
N PRO A 30 -30.27 66.65 3.17
CA PRO A 30 -29.74 66.65 4.54
C PRO A 30 -30.18 65.43 5.35
N GLN A 31 -31.40 64.90 5.14
CA GLN A 31 -31.87 63.69 5.83
C GLN A 31 -31.14 62.43 5.37
N LEU A 32 -30.89 62.28 4.07
CA LEU A 32 -30.13 61.16 3.52
C LEU A 32 -28.69 61.15 4.04
N VAL A 33 -28.03 62.32 4.07
CA VAL A 33 -26.68 62.46 4.64
C VAL A 33 -26.67 62.11 6.13
N GLU A 34 -27.64 62.61 6.90
CA GLU A 34 -27.76 62.24 8.31
C GLU A 34 -27.96 60.73 8.48
N GLY A 35 -28.86 60.12 7.70
CA GLY A 35 -29.11 58.68 7.76
C GLY A 35 -27.87 57.84 7.47
N ILE A 36 -27.11 58.17 6.42
CA ILE A 36 -25.86 57.47 6.08
C ILE A 36 -24.85 57.59 7.23
N ASN A 37 -24.66 58.80 7.77
CA ASN A 37 -23.72 59.02 8.86
C ASN A 37 -24.14 58.28 10.14
N ARG A 38 -25.43 58.31 10.48
CA ARG A 38 -25.99 57.60 11.63
C ARG A 38 -25.84 56.09 11.53
N LEU A 39 -26.06 55.52 10.34
CA LEU A 39 -25.86 54.09 10.12
C LEU A 39 -24.39 53.70 10.22
N ASN A 40 -23.47 54.55 9.75
CA ASN A 40 -22.02 54.37 9.95
C ASN A 40 -21.62 54.46 11.43
N GLU A 41 -22.22 55.37 12.20
CA GLU A 41 -21.98 55.52 13.64
C GLU A 41 -22.58 54.37 14.48
N TYR A 42 -23.67 53.74 14.00
CA TYR A 42 -24.39 52.69 14.73
C TYR A 42 -23.55 51.43 14.95
N GLY A 43 -22.65 51.09 14.02
CA GLY A 43 -21.63 50.05 14.20
C GLY A 43 -22.09 48.59 14.06
N GLU A 44 -23.39 48.31 13.92
CA GLU A 44 -23.92 46.94 13.70
C GLU A 44 -24.53 46.74 12.30
N VAL A 45 -24.28 47.66 11.35
CA VAL A 45 -24.81 47.55 9.98
C VAL A 45 -23.70 47.10 9.05
N ASP A 46 -23.90 45.96 8.39
CA ASP A 46 -22.93 45.40 7.42
C ASP A 46 -23.14 45.91 5.98
N LEU A 47 -24.33 46.43 5.67
CA LEU A 47 -24.71 46.87 4.34
C LEU A 47 -25.80 47.94 4.41
N ILE A 48 -25.65 49.01 3.63
CA ILE A 48 -26.68 50.05 3.46
C ILE A 48 -27.33 49.89 2.08
N ILE A 49 -28.66 49.98 2.03
CA ILE A 49 -29.38 50.11 0.77
C ILE A 49 -30.07 51.47 0.76
N ILE A 50 -29.71 52.30 -0.21
CA ILE A 50 -30.40 53.56 -0.48
C ILE A 50 -31.36 53.27 -1.63
N GLY A 51 -32.66 53.39 -1.39
CA GLY A 51 -33.65 53.07 -2.40
C GLY A 51 -34.79 54.05 -2.39
N ARG A 52 -35.37 54.27 -3.58
CA ARG A 52 -36.59 55.04 -3.76
C ARG A 52 -37.69 54.15 -4.34
N GLY A 53 -38.94 54.42 -3.97
CA GLY A 53 -40.08 53.92 -4.74
C GLY A 53 -40.16 54.57 -6.14
N GLY A 54 -41.15 54.17 -6.95
CA GLY A 54 -41.42 54.82 -8.23
C GLY A 54 -41.72 56.32 -8.09
N GLY A 55 -41.53 57.09 -9.17
CA GLY A 55 -41.79 58.54 -9.22
C GLY A 55 -41.19 59.18 -10.48
N SER A 56 -41.22 60.51 -10.59
CA SER A 56 -40.73 61.24 -11.76
C SER A 56 -39.19 61.41 -11.74
N LEU A 57 -38.63 61.88 -12.85
CA LEU A 57 -37.20 62.25 -12.97
C LEU A 57 -36.85 63.43 -12.05
N GLU A 58 -37.78 64.36 -11.84
CA GLU A 58 -37.61 65.54 -10.97
C GLU A 58 -37.37 65.12 -9.52
N ASP A 59 -37.98 64.02 -9.10
CA ASP A 59 -37.83 63.46 -7.77
C ASP A 59 -36.45 62.79 -7.56
N LEU A 60 -35.63 62.60 -8.61
CA LEU A 60 -34.29 62.00 -8.51
C LEU A 60 -33.19 63.03 -8.18
N TRP A 61 -33.52 64.33 -8.23
CA TRP A 61 -32.53 65.39 -8.08
C TRP A 61 -31.82 65.41 -6.72
N ALA A 62 -32.51 64.95 -5.66
CA ALA A 62 -31.92 64.82 -4.33
C ALA A 62 -30.69 63.91 -4.29
N PHE A 63 -30.62 62.91 -5.20
CA PHE A 63 -29.51 61.97 -5.31
C PHE A 63 -28.37 62.47 -6.21
N ASN A 64 -28.53 63.66 -6.80
CA ASN A 64 -27.45 64.38 -7.48
C ASN A 64 -26.83 65.49 -6.60
N ASP A 65 -27.33 65.69 -5.37
CA ASP A 65 -26.74 66.64 -4.43
C ASP A 65 -25.33 66.18 -4.02
N GLU A 66 -24.35 67.07 -4.17
CA GLU A 66 -22.93 66.77 -3.86
C GLU A 66 -22.75 66.22 -2.45
N ARG A 67 -23.54 66.68 -1.47
CA ARG A 67 -23.43 66.24 -0.08
C ARG A 67 -23.81 64.78 0.07
N VAL A 68 -24.87 64.33 -0.63
CA VAL A 68 -25.33 62.93 -0.61
C VAL A 68 -24.30 62.05 -1.29
N VAL A 69 -23.83 62.44 -2.48
CA VAL A 69 -22.82 61.71 -3.24
C VAL A 69 -21.54 61.51 -2.43
N ARG A 70 -21.06 62.57 -1.76
CA ARG A 70 -19.88 62.50 -0.88
C ARG A 70 -20.13 61.64 0.35
N ALA A 71 -21.32 61.69 0.95
CA ALA A 71 -21.66 60.86 2.10
C ALA A 71 -21.65 59.37 1.72
N VAL A 72 -22.19 59.01 0.56
CA VAL A 72 -22.15 57.63 0.03
C VAL A 72 -20.71 57.22 -0.24
N TYR A 73 -19.94 58.05 -0.95
CA TYR A 73 -18.54 57.76 -1.28
C TYR A 73 -17.64 57.59 -0.05
N HIS A 74 -17.91 58.34 1.03
CA HIS A 74 -17.15 58.27 2.28
C HIS A 74 -17.75 57.29 3.30
N SER A 75 -18.81 56.55 2.95
CA SER A 75 -19.37 55.53 3.83
C SER A 75 -18.33 54.44 4.10
N GLY A 76 -18.15 54.08 5.37
CA GLY A 76 -17.32 52.94 5.77
C GLY A 76 -18.04 51.59 5.61
N ILE A 77 -19.37 51.64 5.46
CA ILE A 77 -20.23 50.49 5.20
C ILE A 77 -20.56 50.46 3.70
N PRO A 78 -20.49 49.29 3.03
CA PRO A 78 -20.86 49.18 1.62
C PRO A 78 -22.29 49.64 1.34
N VAL A 79 -22.47 50.38 0.25
CA VAL A 79 -23.75 50.99 -0.13
C VAL A 79 -24.23 50.41 -1.47
N ILE A 80 -25.45 49.90 -1.49
CA ILE A 80 -26.19 49.60 -2.73
C ILE A 80 -27.15 50.75 -3.02
N SER A 81 -26.97 51.42 -4.15
CA SER A 81 -27.95 52.37 -4.66
C SER A 81 -29.03 51.63 -5.45
N ALA A 82 -30.28 51.94 -5.18
CA ALA A 82 -31.47 51.39 -5.81
C ALA A 82 -32.45 52.51 -6.18
N VAL A 83 -31.89 53.58 -6.74
CA VAL A 83 -32.55 54.86 -6.98
C VAL A 83 -32.79 55.05 -8.48
N GLY A 84 -31.72 54.96 -9.28
CA GLY A 84 -31.81 55.02 -10.73
C GLY A 84 -32.22 53.69 -11.38
N HIS A 85 -32.75 53.78 -12.60
CA HIS A 85 -32.84 52.64 -13.54
C HIS A 85 -31.83 52.86 -14.66
N GLU A 86 -31.65 51.91 -15.58
CA GLU A 86 -30.65 51.97 -16.66
C GLU A 86 -30.70 53.27 -17.52
N VAL A 87 -31.83 53.97 -17.53
CA VAL A 87 -32.06 55.21 -18.28
C VAL A 87 -31.92 56.48 -17.42
N ASP A 88 -32.12 56.38 -16.10
CA ASP A 88 -32.22 57.51 -15.16
C ASP A 88 -31.14 57.42 -14.07
N LEU A 89 -29.87 57.40 -14.50
CA LEU A 89 -28.71 57.29 -13.61
C LEU A 89 -28.49 58.57 -12.79
N THR A 90 -28.23 58.40 -11.50
CA THR A 90 -27.88 59.50 -10.58
C THR A 90 -26.40 59.47 -10.20
N LEU A 91 -25.86 60.60 -9.74
CA LEU A 91 -24.50 60.66 -9.23
C LEU A 91 -24.30 59.74 -8.02
N THR A 92 -25.35 59.53 -7.21
CA THR A 92 -25.32 58.56 -6.12
C THR A 92 -25.15 57.12 -6.62
N ASP A 93 -25.77 56.75 -7.75
CA ASP A 93 -25.58 55.42 -8.35
C ASP A 93 -24.13 55.17 -8.76
N PHE A 94 -23.40 56.22 -9.18
CA PHE A 94 -21.98 56.13 -9.52
C PHE A 94 -21.07 56.13 -8.29
N ALA A 95 -21.49 56.74 -7.18
CA ALA A 95 -20.71 56.78 -5.94
C ALA A 95 -20.87 55.54 -5.08
N ALA A 96 -22.00 54.83 -5.20
CA ALA A 96 -22.27 53.60 -4.47
C ALA A 96 -21.38 52.44 -4.92
N ASP A 97 -21.15 51.47 -4.03
CA ASP A 97 -20.37 50.26 -4.34
C ASP A 97 -21.07 49.38 -5.39
N TYR A 98 -22.41 49.43 -5.41
CA TYR A 98 -23.20 48.75 -6.43
C TYR A 98 -24.47 49.53 -6.75
N SER A 99 -24.82 49.59 -8.04
CA SER A 99 -26.08 50.15 -8.51
C SER A 99 -27.03 49.02 -8.92
N ALA A 100 -28.19 48.99 -8.30
CA ALA A 100 -29.27 48.07 -8.57
C ALA A 100 -30.42 48.80 -9.27
N ALA A 101 -30.85 48.29 -10.43
CA ALA A 101 -31.97 48.84 -11.20
C ALA A 101 -33.28 49.01 -10.42
N THR A 102 -33.52 48.24 -9.35
CA THR A 102 -34.72 48.39 -8.51
C THR A 102 -34.44 48.14 -7.03
N PRO A 103 -35.22 48.74 -6.10
CA PRO A 103 -35.14 48.42 -4.68
C PRO A 103 -35.30 46.92 -4.39
N SER A 104 -36.18 46.23 -5.12
CA SER A 104 -36.41 44.80 -4.95
C SER A 104 -35.19 43.98 -5.40
N MET A 105 -34.49 44.38 -6.47
CA MET A 105 -33.24 43.75 -6.87
C MET A 105 -32.12 43.99 -5.85
N ALA A 106 -32.01 45.20 -5.29
CA ALA A 106 -31.07 45.46 -4.20
C ALA A 106 -31.33 44.56 -2.98
N ALA A 107 -32.60 44.38 -2.63
CA ALA A 107 -33.00 43.45 -1.57
C ALA A 107 -32.64 41.99 -1.87
N GLU A 108 -32.73 41.54 -3.14
CA GLU A 108 -32.32 40.20 -3.55
C GLU A 108 -30.80 40.01 -3.50
N LEU A 109 -30.03 41.03 -3.88
CA LEU A 109 -28.57 41.02 -3.81
C LEU A 109 -28.08 40.99 -2.35
N ALA A 110 -28.72 41.75 -1.47
CA ALA A 110 -28.40 41.78 -0.06
C ALA A 110 -28.77 40.48 0.68
N ALA A 111 -29.86 39.83 0.29
CA ALA A 111 -30.39 38.67 0.99
C ALA A 111 -30.02 37.33 0.33
N TRP A 112 -28.98 36.69 0.87
CA TRP A 112 -28.63 35.32 0.47
C TRP A 112 -29.76 34.31 0.79
N PRO A 113 -30.03 33.33 -0.09
CA PRO A 113 -31.15 32.39 0.08
C PRO A 113 -30.85 31.30 1.12
N VAL A 114 -31.56 31.34 2.26
CA VAL A 114 -31.34 30.40 3.37
C VAL A 114 -31.67 28.95 2.99
N GLU A 115 -32.74 28.74 2.23
CA GLU A 115 -33.17 27.39 1.82
C GLU A 115 -32.11 26.69 0.96
N GLU A 116 -31.48 27.41 0.03
CA GLU A 116 -30.39 26.88 -0.80
C GLU A 116 -29.17 26.51 0.04
N PHE A 117 -28.81 27.34 1.02
CA PHE A 117 -27.71 27.05 1.92
C PHE A 117 -27.98 25.84 2.83
N LEU A 118 -29.19 25.74 3.38
CA LEU A 118 -29.59 24.57 4.17
C LEU A 118 -29.60 23.30 3.32
N ALA A 119 -30.04 23.38 2.05
CA ALA A 119 -29.96 22.27 1.12
C ALA A 119 -28.51 21.85 0.82
N MET A 120 -27.61 22.83 0.64
CA MET A 120 -26.18 22.57 0.46
C MET A 120 -25.56 21.88 1.68
N LEU A 121 -25.85 22.38 2.89
CA LEU A 121 -25.42 21.75 4.14
C LEU A 121 -25.95 20.32 4.28
N GLY A 122 -27.21 20.08 3.95
CA GLY A 122 -27.82 18.75 3.97
C GLY A 122 -27.14 17.79 2.99
N LYS A 123 -26.77 18.27 1.80
CA LYS A 123 -26.02 17.47 0.81
C LYS A 123 -24.65 17.05 1.32
N GLU A 124 -23.91 17.97 1.94
CA GLU A 124 -22.59 17.68 2.51
C GLU A 124 -22.68 16.75 3.73
N ALA A 125 -23.67 16.95 4.61
CA ALA A 125 -23.95 16.02 5.70
C ALA A 125 -24.26 14.61 5.19
N GLY A 126 -25.05 14.49 4.13
CA GLY A 126 -25.35 13.20 3.49
C GLY A 126 -24.13 12.55 2.83
N ARG A 127 -23.20 13.34 2.26
CA ARG A 127 -21.92 12.82 1.75
C ARG A 127 -21.06 12.27 2.88
N MET A 128 -20.98 12.98 3.99
CA MET A 128 -20.23 12.56 5.18
C MET A 128 -20.78 11.24 5.76
N ASP A 129 -22.10 11.12 5.95
CA ASP A 129 -22.73 9.88 6.44
C ASP A 129 -22.39 8.67 5.54
N ARG A 130 -22.48 8.83 4.22
CA ARG A 130 -22.12 7.77 3.27
C ARG A 130 -20.65 7.36 3.37
N ALA A 131 -19.75 8.33 3.49
CA ALA A 131 -18.31 8.07 3.64
C ALA A 131 -18.02 7.31 4.94
N MET A 132 -18.59 7.74 6.06
CA MET A 132 -18.43 7.07 7.36
C MET A 132 -18.96 5.63 7.32
N ARG A 133 -20.15 5.40 6.73
CA ARG A 133 -20.69 4.05 6.56
C ARG A 133 -19.81 3.17 5.68
N ALA A 134 -19.21 3.73 4.62
CA ALA A 134 -18.28 3.00 3.77
C ALA A 134 -17.02 2.58 4.55
N MET A 135 -16.43 3.48 5.32
CA MET A 135 -15.26 3.19 6.17
C MET A 135 -15.55 2.08 7.18
N VAL A 136 -16.71 2.14 7.87
CA VAL A 136 -17.10 1.11 8.84
C VAL A 136 -17.31 -0.25 8.16
N ARG A 137 -17.95 -0.27 6.98
CA ARG A 137 -18.12 -1.51 6.21
C ARG A 137 -16.79 -2.11 5.81
N GLU A 138 -15.87 -1.30 5.30
CA GLU A 138 -14.54 -1.77 4.89
C GLU A 138 -13.75 -2.33 6.08
N ALA A 139 -13.75 -1.64 7.22
CA ALA A 139 -13.12 -2.10 8.45
C ALA A 139 -13.69 -3.46 8.91
N ARG A 140 -15.03 -3.63 8.86
CA ARG A 140 -15.69 -4.90 9.19
C ARG A 140 -15.30 -6.02 8.22
N THR A 141 -15.23 -5.73 6.92
CA THR A 141 -14.79 -6.72 5.91
C THR A 141 -13.36 -7.17 6.17
N ARG A 142 -12.44 -6.24 6.43
CA ARG A 142 -11.04 -6.56 6.77
C ARG A 142 -10.94 -7.40 8.05
N LEU A 143 -11.67 -7.00 9.10
CA LEU A 143 -11.70 -7.77 10.35
C LEU A 143 -12.23 -9.19 10.14
N THR A 144 -13.32 -9.33 9.38
CA THR A 144 -13.91 -10.65 9.09
C THR A 144 -12.95 -11.54 8.30
N ALA A 145 -12.23 -10.96 7.32
CA ALA A 145 -11.22 -11.68 6.56
C ALA A 145 -10.04 -12.15 7.44
N LEU A 146 -9.56 -11.29 8.35
CA LEU A 146 -8.50 -11.64 9.30
C LEU A 146 -8.95 -12.74 10.27
N VAL A 147 -10.13 -12.59 10.88
CA VAL A 147 -10.68 -13.58 11.83
C VAL A 147 -10.90 -14.94 11.15
N ARG A 148 -11.28 -14.96 9.87
CA ARG A 148 -11.47 -16.20 9.09
C ARG A 148 -10.19 -16.72 8.44
N SER A 149 -9.06 -16.03 8.60
CA SER A 149 -7.80 -16.43 7.99
C SER A 149 -7.39 -17.81 8.53
N PRO A 150 -7.06 -18.79 7.65
CA PRO A 150 -6.59 -20.10 8.08
C PRO A 150 -5.38 -20.04 9.02
N ALA A 151 -4.55 -19.00 8.89
CA ALA A 151 -3.41 -18.74 9.76
C ALA A 151 -3.80 -18.45 11.22
N ILE A 152 -4.99 -17.90 11.46
CA ILE A 152 -5.52 -17.65 12.81
C ILE A 152 -6.41 -18.82 13.27
N VAL A 153 -7.20 -19.40 12.36
CA VAL A 153 -8.22 -20.39 12.71
C VAL A 153 -7.66 -21.81 12.91
N ARG A 154 -6.68 -22.23 12.10
CA ARG A 154 -6.03 -23.56 12.20
C ARG A 154 -4.54 -23.46 11.85
N PRO A 155 -3.73 -22.81 12.71
CA PRO A 155 -2.29 -22.71 12.49
C PRO A 155 -1.62 -24.09 12.39
N GLU A 156 -2.14 -25.11 13.08
CA GLU A 156 -1.59 -26.47 13.02
C GLU A 156 -1.73 -27.09 11.62
N GLY A 157 -2.84 -26.82 10.92
CA GLY A 157 -3.06 -27.30 9.56
C GLY A 157 -2.09 -26.70 8.54
N MET A 158 -1.54 -25.50 8.81
CA MET A 158 -0.49 -24.92 7.96
C MET A 158 0.86 -25.64 8.12
N LEU A 159 1.06 -26.34 9.24
CA LEU A 159 2.28 -27.06 9.55
C LEU A 159 2.22 -28.54 9.13
N GLU A 160 1.02 -29.12 8.97
CA GLU A 160 0.85 -30.51 8.54
C GLU A 160 1.61 -30.82 7.24
N ALA A 161 1.47 -29.99 6.20
CA ALA A 161 2.14 -30.22 4.92
C ALA A 161 3.68 -30.10 5.02
N PRO A 162 4.26 -29.08 5.69
CA PRO A 162 5.68 -29.03 6.00
C PRO A 162 6.19 -30.24 6.80
N TYR A 163 5.49 -30.66 7.86
CA TYR A 163 5.85 -31.83 8.66
C TYR A 163 5.85 -33.10 7.82
N GLN A 164 4.81 -33.31 7.01
CA GLN A 164 4.72 -34.49 6.15
C GLN A 164 5.80 -34.50 5.05
N ARG A 165 6.20 -33.33 4.54
CA ARG A 165 7.36 -33.21 3.63
C ARG A 165 8.66 -33.56 4.34
N LEU A 166 8.86 -33.08 5.56
CA LEU A 166 10.06 -33.37 6.36
C LEU A 166 10.16 -34.88 6.63
N ASP A 167 9.08 -35.52 7.07
CA ASP A 167 9.02 -36.96 7.33
C ASP A 167 9.36 -37.79 6.07
N ASN A 168 8.82 -37.39 4.92
CA ASN A 168 9.13 -38.03 3.65
C ASN A 168 10.60 -37.86 3.25
N GLN A 169 11.18 -36.68 3.46
CA GLN A 169 12.59 -36.43 3.20
C GLN A 169 13.51 -37.23 4.12
N VAL A 170 13.19 -37.30 5.43
CA VAL A 170 13.92 -38.12 6.41
C VAL A 170 13.86 -39.60 6.02
N ARG A 171 12.68 -40.10 5.63
CA ARG A 171 12.52 -41.49 5.16
C ARG A 171 13.36 -41.78 3.91
N LEU A 172 13.35 -40.87 2.93
CA LEU A 172 14.17 -41.00 1.71
C LEU A 172 15.66 -40.99 2.03
N LEU A 173 16.11 -40.09 2.92
CA LEU A 173 17.50 -40.04 3.36
C LEU A 173 17.94 -41.37 3.99
N HIS A 174 17.14 -41.96 4.87
CA HIS A 174 17.44 -43.27 5.45
C HIS A 174 17.53 -44.37 4.39
N LEU A 175 16.59 -44.43 3.44
CA LEU A 175 16.62 -45.42 2.36
C LEU A 175 17.87 -45.29 1.48
N LEU A 176 18.22 -44.07 1.07
CA LEU A 176 19.40 -43.81 0.24
C LEU A 176 20.70 -44.11 0.99
N THR A 177 20.77 -43.75 2.27
CA THR A 177 21.93 -44.01 3.12
C THR A 177 22.15 -45.50 3.31
N ASN A 178 21.09 -46.27 3.60
CA ASN A 178 21.16 -47.72 3.75
C ASN A 178 21.56 -48.41 2.43
N ARG A 179 20.97 -48.00 1.31
CA ARG A 179 21.37 -48.51 -0.03
C ARG A 179 22.85 -48.24 -0.29
N ARG A 180 23.32 -47.01 -0.06
CA ARG A 180 24.71 -46.63 -0.27
C ARG A 180 25.65 -47.44 0.62
N ARG A 181 25.31 -47.63 1.89
CA ARG A 181 26.06 -48.47 2.84
C ARG A 181 26.15 -49.91 2.35
N ASN A 182 25.04 -50.51 1.94
CA ASN A 182 25.01 -51.89 1.42
C ASN A 182 25.86 -52.04 0.16
N THR A 183 25.80 -51.09 -0.78
CA THR A 183 26.64 -51.11 -1.98
C THR A 183 28.13 -51.03 -1.64
N PHE A 184 28.52 -50.19 -0.68
CA PHE A 184 29.92 -50.14 -0.22
C PHE A 184 30.36 -51.43 0.45
N GLN A 185 29.51 -52.04 1.30
CA GLN A 185 29.81 -53.32 1.94
C GLN A 185 29.97 -54.45 0.92
N GLN A 186 29.07 -54.53 -0.07
CA GLN A 186 29.18 -55.52 -1.15
C GLN A 186 30.46 -55.32 -1.97
N ARG A 187 30.81 -54.07 -2.33
CA ARG A 187 32.06 -53.78 -3.05
C ARG A 187 33.28 -54.15 -2.23
N ALA A 188 33.29 -53.82 -0.94
CA ALA A 188 34.37 -54.18 -0.04
C ALA A 188 34.53 -55.70 0.02
N ALA A 189 33.44 -56.45 0.22
CA ALA A 189 33.47 -57.92 0.25
C ALA A 189 34.04 -58.53 -1.04
N VAL A 190 33.65 -58.01 -2.21
CA VAL A 190 34.17 -58.47 -3.51
C VAL A 190 35.66 -58.15 -3.69
N LEU A 191 36.12 -56.97 -3.24
CA LEU A 191 37.53 -56.61 -3.31
C LEU A 191 38.37 -57.48 -2.36
N THR A 192 37.88 -57.74 -1.16
CA THR A 192 38.53 -58.64 -0.19
C THR A 192 38.67 -60.05 -0.77
N SER A 193 37.60 -60.62 -1.33
CA SER A 193 37.67 -61.98 -1.91
C SER A 193 38.60 -62.07 -3.12
N ARG A 194 38.70 -61.01 -3.94
CA ARG A 194 39.70 -60.93 -5.03
C ARG A 194 41.12 -60.86 -4.50
N LEU A 195 41.36 -60.08 -3.44
CA LEU A 195 42.67 -59.98 -2.80
C LEU A 195 43.11 -61.34 -2.24
N GLU A 196 42.19 -62.05 -1.58
CA GLU A 196 42.42 -63.40 -1.06
C GLU A 196 42.73 -64.41 -2.17
N ALA A 197 41.98 -64.37 -3.28
CA ALA A 197 42.19 -65.26 -4.42
C ALA A 197 43.55 -65.06 -5.13
N LEU A 198 44.08 -63.83 -5.10
CA LEU A 198 45.37 -63.47 -5.69
C LEU A 198 46.54 -63.59 -4.70
N SER A 199 46.28 -63.95 -3.44
CA SER A 199 47.32 -64.09 -2.42
C SER A 199 48.15 -65.37 -2.65
N PRO A 200 49.49 -65.27 -2.84
CA PRO A 200 50.37 -66.43 -2.97
C PRO A 200 50.31 -67.36 -1.75
N LEU A 201 50.05 -66.79 -0.56
CA LEU A 201 49.86 -67.54 0.68
C LEU A 201 48.57 -68.37 0.66
N ALA A 202 47.50 -67.89 0.01
CA ALA A 202 46.27 -68.65 -0.15
C ALA A 202 46.44 -69.83 -1.13
N VAL A 203 47.31 -69.70 -2.13
CA VAL A 203 47.69 -70.80 -3.03
C VAL A 203 48.52 -71.85 -2.27
N LEU A 204 49.48 -71.43 -1.45
CA LEU A 204 50.25 -72.34 -0.60
C LEU A 204 49.35 -73.05 0.43
N ALA A 205 48.41 -72.34 1.07
CA ALA A 205 47.48 -72.90 2.05
C ALA A 205 46.53 -73.97 1.49
N ARG A 206 46.34 -74.04 0.17
CA ARG A 206 45.55 -75.07 -0.52
C ARG A 206 46.31 -76.40 -0.72
N GLY A 207 47.50 -76.53 -0.14
CA GLY A 207 48.32 -77.74 -0.19
C GLY A 207 49.29 -77.80 -1.38
N TYR A 208 49.46 -76.69 -2.11
CA TYR A 208 50.50 -76.56 -3.11
C TYR A 208 51.81 -76.11 -2.45
N SER A 209 52.93 -76.61 -2.95
CA SER A 209 54.27 -76.19 -2.54
C SER A 209 55.00 -75.56 -3.72
N VAL A 210 55.92 -74.65 -3.44
CA VAL A 210 56.80 -74.06 -4.45
C VAL A 210 58.19 -74.62 -4.23
N THR A 211 58.73 -75.34 -5.22
CA THR A 211 60.07 -75.92 -5.15
C THR A 211 61.06 -75.10 -5.96
N ARG A 212 62.24 -74.82 -5.39
CA ARG A 212 63.32 -74.03 -5.99
C ARG A 212 64.64 -74.79 -5.94
N THR A 213 65.55 -74.56 -6.88
CA THR A 213 66.90 -75.14 -6.86
C THR A 213 67.83 -74.38 -5.90
N LEU A 214 68.81 -75.05 -5.29
CA LEU A 214 69.87 -74.41 -4.51
C LEU A 214 71.24 -74.52 -5.24
N PRO A 215 72.10 -73.49 -5.17
CA PRO A 215 71.95 -72.22 -4.45
C PRO A 215 71.21 -71.13 -5.24
N ALA A 216 70.90 -71.33 -6.52
CA ALA A 216 70.41 -70.29 -7.43
C ALA A 216 68.96 -69.81 -7.17
N ARG A 217 68.17 -70.54 -6.37
CA ARG A 217 66.76 -70.26 -6.00
C ARG A 217 65.80 -70.11 -7.17
N ASN A 218 66.08 -70.76 -8.30
CA ASN A 218 65.20 -70.76 -9.47
C ASN A 218 64.00 -71.68 -9.22
N VAL A 219 62.78 -71.22 -9.52
CA VAL A 219 61.55 -72.01 -9.38
C VAL A 219 61.53 -73.15 -10.39
N ILE A 220 61.38 -74.37 -9.90
CA ILE A 220 61.24 -75.57 -10.71
C ILE A 220 59.80 -75.64 -11.20
N ARG A 221 59.58 -75.46 -12.51
CA ARG A 221 58.25 -75.53 -13.12
C ARG A 221 58.03 -76.84 -13.85
N THR A 222 59.10 -77.42 -14.38
CA THR A 222 59.08 -78.64 -15.16
C THR A 222 60.22 -79.57 -14.75
N ILE A 223 60.11 -80.85 -15.11
CA ILE A 223 61.13 -81.87 -14.79
C ILE A 223 62.48 -81.60 -15.50
N ALA A 224 62.48 -80.77 -16.56
CA ALA A 224 63.70 -80.38 -17.26
C ALA A 224 64.56 -79.38 -16.46
N ASP A 225 63.97 -78.72 -15.46
CA ASP A 225 64.64 -77.65 -14.69
C ASP A 225 65.57 -78.22 -13.60
N ILE A 226 65.64 -79.55 -13.46
CA ILE A 226 66.41 -80.21 -12.39
C ILE A 226 67.05 -81.53 -12.82
N GLN A 227 68.26 -81.78 -12.32
CA GLN A 227 69.01 -83.02 -12.52
C GLN A 227 69.14 -83.83 -11.21
N PRO A 228 69.24 -85.17 -11.28
CA PRO A 228 69.56 -86.00 -10.13
C PRO A 228 70.88 -85.56 -9.47
N GLY A 229 70.88 -85.48 -8.14
CA GLY A 229 72.00 -85.01 -7.32
C GLY A 229 71.92 -83.54 -6.90
N GLN A 230 70.99 -82.75 -7.46
CA GLN A 230 70.79 -81.35 -7.08
C GLN A 230 69.93 -81.21 -5.81
N THR A 231 70.25 -80.20 -5.00
CA THR A 231 69.48 -79.84 -3.81
C THR A 231 68.36 -78.87 -4.16
N VAL A 232 67.20 -79.07 -3.53
CA VAL A 232 66.01 -78.25 -3.69
C VAL A 232 65.47 -77.77 -2.35
N GLU A 233 64.89 -76.58 -2.38
CA GLU A 233 64.17 -75.94 -1.29
C GLU A 233 62.68 -75.94 -1.64
N THR A 234 61.86 -76.67 -0.88
CA THR A 234 60.41 -76.72 -1.05
C THR A 234 59.75 -75.87 0.03
N ILE A 235 59.09 -74.80 -0.39
CA ILE A 235 58.34 -73.91 0.48
C ILE A 235 56.92 -74.46 0.64
N VAL A 236 56.52 -74.69 1.89
CA VAL A 236 55.19 -75.17 2.29
C VAL A 236 54.56 -74.20 3.30
N PRO A 237 53.24 -74.27 3.55
CA PRO A 237 52.64 -73.51 4.64
C PRO A 237 53.35 -73.80 5.97
N GLY A 238 53.95 -72.77 6.56
CA GLY A 238 54.60 -72.86 7.87
C GLY A 238 56.10 -73.20 7.85
N GLY A 239 56.76 -73.33 6.69
CA GLY A 239 58.21 -73.51 6.65
C GLY A 239 58.80 -73.90 5.29
N GLU A 240 60.09 -74.23 5.32
CA GLU A 240 60.89 -74.63 4.16
C GLU A 240 61.51 -76.00 4.43
N ILE A 241 61.50 -76.87 3.42
CA ILE A 241 62.08 -78.22 3.48
C ILE A 241 63.21 -78.30 2.46
N GLU A 242 64.40 -78.67 2.91
CA GLU A 242 65.54 -78.93 2.03
C GLU A 242 65.60 -80.43 1.67
N SER A 243 65.82 -80.73 0.40
CA SER A 243 65.81 -82.12 -0.10
C SER A 243 66.79 -82.29 -1.25
N THR A 244 67.37 -83.48 -1.42
CA THR A 244 68.23 -83.80 -2.57
C THR A 244 67.48 -84.69 -3.56
N VAL A 245 67.53 -84.34 -4.84
CA VAL A 245 66.82 -85.11 -5.89
C VAL A 245 67.56 -86.40 -6.20
N THR A 246 66.95 -87.54 -5.90
CA THR A 246 67.54 -88.86 -6.15
C THR A 246 67.26 -89.38 -7.56
N ARG A 247 66.10 -89.04 -8.13
CA ARG A 247 65.68 -89.52 -9.45
C ARG A 247 64.65 -88.60 -10.09
N THR A 248 64.76 -88.36 -11.40
CA THR A 248 63.73 -87.72 -12.21
C THR A 248 63.15 -88.72 -13.22
N ARG A 249 61.83 -88.72 -13.39
CA ARG A 249 61.13 -89.56 -14.39
C ARG A 249 60.09 -88.71 -15.09
N LYS A 250 60.19 -88.60 -16.42
CA LYS A 250 59.18 -87.93 -17.24
C LYS A 250 57.93 -88.82 -17.29
N LYS A 251 56.76 -88.22 -17.09
CA LYS A 251 55.47 -88.88 -17.38
C LYS A 251 55.28 -88.81 -18.90
N GLU A 252 54.90 -89.93 -19.52
CA GLU A 252 54.31 -89.92 -20.87
C GLU A 252 52.93 -89.25 -20.83
#